data_AF-A0A359E833-F1
#
_entry.id   AF-A0A359E833-F1
#
_cell.length_a   1.000
_cell.length_b   1.000
_cell.length_c   1.000
_cell.angle_alpha   90.00
_cell.angle_beta   90.00
_cell.angle_gamma   90.00
#
_symmetry.space_group_name_H-M   'P 1'
#
loop_
_entity.id
_entity.type
_entity.pdbx_description
1 polymer ?
#
loop_
_entity_poly.entity_id
_entity_poly.type
_entity_poly.pdbx_seq_one_letter_code
_entity_poly.pdbx_strand_id
1 'polypeptide(L)'
;DYLRTTRITEGDFAGYELTSPVNADGISTVRGVEFDLQTDFKFLPKPLNGLILSTNIAFIKSETFFPVLKIGPRSPEPPFRPTIIDTVRSGKLPGQPDVTASFTLGYEIGLFSARASLAYQQEILEELGSSEPVDQLSRGFSFWDIRVNQSFATLPNLTAFLNVNNLTSEVERDFIGAGSTRLNTQNFTYGLTGSIGVKYKF
;
A
#
# COMPACT_ATOMS: atom_id res chain seq x y z
N ASP A 1 18.71 7.58 1.66
CA ASP A 1 19.69 7.71 2.76
C ASP A 1 18.99 7.53 4.09
N TYR A 2 19.52 6.69 4.95
CA TYR A 2 19.01 6.52 6.31
C TYR A 2 19.65 7.55 7.22
N LEU A 3 18.93 8.04 8.22
CA LEU A 3 19.47 8.95 9.21
C LEU A 3 19.94 8.15 10.42
N ARG A 4 21.21 8.31 10.79
CA ARG A 4 21.78 7.79 12.01
C ARG A 4 21.91 8.92 13.03
N THR A 5 21.18 8.80 14.14
CA THR A 5 21.24 9.76 15.25
C THR A 5 22.00 9.14 16.43
N THR A 6 23.10 9.77 16.84
CA THR A 6 23.91 9.36 18.00
C THR A 6 24.09 10.52 18.96
N ARG A 7 24.14 10.25 20.28
CA ARG A 7 24.45 11.29 21.26
C ARG A 7 25.96 11.33 21.52
N ILE A 8 26.56 12.51 21.42
CA ILE A 8 27.96 12.73 21.73
C ILE A 8 28.13 12.69 23.25
N THR A 9 29.01 11.81 23.75
CA THR A 9 29.17 11.58 25.20
C THR A 9 30.40 12.23 25.80
N GLU A 10 31.31 12.78 24.98
CA GLU A 10 32.62 13.29 25.39
C GLU A 10 33.03 14.53 24.57
N GLY A 11 33.97 15.33 25.10
CA GLY A 11 34.49 16.53 24.46
C GLY A 11 33.55 17.75 24.52
N ASP A 12 33.89 18.79 23.76
CA ASP A 12 33.20 20.10 23.78
C ASP A 12 31.74 20.03 23.32
N PHE A 13 31.38 18.98 22.57
CA PHE A 13 30.02 18.73 22.08
C PHE A 13 29.30 17.65 22.90
N ALA A 14 29.81 17.29 24.08
CA ALA A 14 29.13 16.35 24.96
C ALA A 14 27.70 16.81 25.25
N GLY A 15 26.73 15.93 25.02
CA GLY A 15 25.31 16.19 25.20
C GLY A 15 24.55 16.51 23.91
N TYR A 16 25.23 16.87 22.83
CA TYR A 16 24.62 17.13 21.52
C TYR A 16 24.24 15.84 20.80
N GLU A 17 23.24 15.93 19.90
CA GLU A 17 22.88 14.87 18.97
C GLU A 17 23.56 15.10 17.62
N LEU A 18 24.24 14.07 17.12
CA LEU A 18 24.81 14.02 15.78
C LEU A 18 23.89 13.17 14.91
N THR A 19 23.28 13.81 13.91
CA THR A 19 22.49 13.14 12.86
C THR A 19 23.32 13.11 11.59
N SER A 20 23.54 11.93 11.03
CA SER A 20 24.33 11.74 9.81
C SER A 20 23.61 10.84 8.81
N PRO A 21 23.71 11.12 7.50
CA PRO A 21 23.21 10.20 6.49
C PRO A 21 24.15 8.99 6.41
N VAL A 22 23.55 7.81 6.33
CA VAL A 22 24.24 6.54 6.13
C VAL A 22 23.55 5.74 5.03
N ASN A 23 24.35 5.02 4.25
CA ASN A 23 23.83 4.09 3.25
C ASN A 23 23.35 2.81 3.92
N ALA A 24 22.45 2.09 3.26
CA ALA A 24 22.11 0.72 3.63
C ALA A 24 23.39 -0.12 3.62
N ASP A 25 23.60 -0.92 4.66
CA ASP A 25 24.70 -1.87 4.69
C ASP A 25 24.26 -3.19 4.04
N GLY A 26 24.95 -3.63 2.99
CA GLY A 26 24.59 -4.83 2.24
C GLY A 26 23.72 -4.59 0.99
N ILE A 27 23.28 -5.69 0.36
CA ILE A 27 22.57 -5.67 -0.92
C ILE A 27 21.06 -5.76 -0.67
N SER A 28 20.33 -4.69 -0.99
CA SER A 28 18.87 -4.74 -1.05
C SER A 28 18.41 -5.55 -2.26
N THR A 29 17.40 -6.41 -2.08
CA THR A 29 16.85 -7.23 -3.17
C THR A 29 15.35 -7.04 -3.29
N VAL A 30 14.87 -7.02 -4.52
CA VAL A 30 13.44 -7.08 -4.86
C VAL A 30 13.31 -8.13 -5.95
N ARG A 31 12.45 -9.11 -5.73
CA ARG A 31 12.20 -10.20 -6.69
C ARG A 31 10.71 -10.49 -6.70
N GLY A 32 10.16 -10.73 -7.88
CA GLY A 32 8.73 -10.97 -7.99
C GLY A 32 8.32 -11.51 -9.34
N VAL A 33 7.03 -11.81 -9.44
CA VAL A 33 6.36 -12.18 -10.68
C VAL A 33 5.12 -11.31 -10.83
N GLU A 34 4.86 -10.87 -12.05
CA GLU A 34 3.72 -10.03 -12.39
C GLU A 34 2.93 -10.71 -13.50
N PHE A 35 1.61 -10.70 -13.35
CA PHE A 35 0.67 -11.26 -14.31
C PHE A 35 -0.32 -10.19 -14.71
N ASP A 36 -0.55 -10.07 -16.02
CA ASP A 36 -1.52 -9.17 -16.61
C ASP A 36 -2.39 -9.95 -17.59
N LEU A 37 -3.71 -9.79 -17.47
CA LEU A 37 -4.68 -10.46 -18.32
C LEU A 37 -5.82 -9.52 -18.63
N GLN A 38 -6.07 -9.33 -19.93
CA GLN A 38 -7.28 -8.70 -20.43
C GLN A 38 -7.92 -9.61 -21.48
N THR A 39 -9.20 -9.94 -21.29
CA THR A 39 -9.94 -10.79 -22.22
C THR A 39 -11.41 -10.38 -22.28
N ASP A 40 -12.02 -10.55 -23.45
CA ASP A 40 -13.48 -10.58 -23.59
C ASP A 40 -13.95 -12.03 -23.75
N PHE A 41 -15.21 -12.29 -23.41
CA PHE A 41 -15.80 -13.62 -23.45
C PHE A 41 -16.77 -13.79 -24.63
N LYS A 42 -16.53 -13.13 -25.77
CA LYS A 42 -17.40 -13.22 -26.96
C LYS A 42 -17.64 -14.65 -27.45
N PHE A 43 -16.75 -15.58 -27.12
CA PHE A 43 -16.87 -17.01 -27.47
C PHE A 43 -17.93 -17.77 -26.66
N LEU A 44 -18.37 -17.25 -25.52
CA LEU A 44 -19.43 -17.87 -24.72
C LEU A 44 -20.81 -17.64 -25.36
N PRO A 45 -21.81 -18.51 -25.09
CA PRO A 45 -23.18 -18.25 -25.53
C PRO A 45 -23.78 -17.04 -24.77
N LYS A 46 -24.83 -16.45 -25.37
CA LYS A 46 -25.64 -15.43 -24.68
C LYS A 46 -26.21 -15.99 -23.36
N PRO A 47 -26.22 -15.21 -22.27
CA PRO A 47 -25.87 -13.79 -22.19
C PRO A 47 -24.38 -13.52 -21.91
N LEU A 48 -23.55 -14.54 -21.69
CA LEU A 48 -22.17 -14.39 -21.20
C LEU A 48 -21.21 -13.79 -22.24
N ASN A 49 -21.62 -13.73 -23.51
CA ASN A 49 -20.84 -13.17 -24.62
C ASN A 49 -20.56 -11.66 -24.51
N GLY A 50 -21.15 -10.97 -23.53
CA GLY A 50 -20.88 -9.57 -23.22
C GLY A 50 -19.87 -9.35 -22.07
N LEU A 51 -19.40 -10.41 -21.41
CA LEU A 51 -18.47 -10.26 -20.29
C LEU A 51 -17.07 -9.83 -20.77
N ILE A 52 -16.41 -9.01 -19.95
CA ILE A 52 -15.03 -8.56 -20.11
C ILE A 52 -14.32 -8.75 -18.78
N LEU A 53 -13.13 -9.29 -18.78
CA LEU A 53 -12.26 -9.41 -17.62
C LEU A 53 -10.96 -8.65 -17.87
N SER A 54 -10.55 -7.87 -16.89
CA SER A 54 -9.21 -7.26 -16.82
C SER A 54 -8.65 -7.53 -15.44
N THR A 55 -7.44 -8.02 -15.32
CA THR A 55 -6.78 -8.21 -14.04
C THR A 55 -5.28 -8.06 -14.17
N ASN A 56 -4.68 -7.44 -13.16
CA ASN A 56 -3.24 -7.37 -12.97
C ASN A 56 -2.93 -7.81 -11.55
N ILE A 57 -1.92 -8.65 -11.34
CA ILE A 57 -1.49 -9.09 -10.02
C ILE A 57 0.02 -9.23 -9.97
N ALA A 58 0.63 -8.68 -8.92
CA ALA A 58 2.06 -8.78 -8.66
C ALA A 58 2.31 -9.46 -7.31
N PHE A 59 3.21 -10.43 -7.31
CA PHE A 59 3.77 -11.05 -6.11
C PHE A 59 5.23 -10.64 -6.00
N ILE A 60 5.56 -9.87 -4.98
CA ILE A 60 6.86 -9.23 -4.80
C ILE A 60 7.40 -9.65 -3.44
N LYS A 61 8.70 -9.91 -3.35
CA LYS A 61 9.40 -10.10 -2.10
C LYS A 61 10.59 -9.16 -2.08
N SER A 62 10.65 -8.33 -1.05
CA SER A 62 11.73 -7.38 -0.84
C SER A 62 12.46 -7.66 0.46
N GLU A 63 13.76 -7.39 0.46
CA GLU A 63 14.61 -7.41 1.63
C GLU A 63 15.63 -6.27 1.53
N THR A 64 15.80 -5.54 2.62
CA THR A 64 16.81 -4.50 2.77
C THR A 64 17.31 -4.47 4.21
N PHE A 65 18.38 -3.71 4.44
CA PHE A 65 19.14 -3.71 5.67
C PHE A 65 19.22 -2.29 6.22
N PHE A 66 18.74 -2.12 7.45
CA PHE A 66 18.60 -0.84 8.10
C PHE A 66 19.60 -0.72 9.25
N PRO A 67 20.43 0.34 9.28
CA PRO A 67 21.27 0.62 10.44
C PRO A 67 20.38 1.03 11.62
N VAL A 68 20.50 0.34 12.75
CA VAL A 68 19.72 0.59 13.96
C VAL A 68 20.61 0.59 15.19
N LEU A 69 20.29 1.45 16.16
CA LEU A 69 20.94 1.44 17.47
C LEU A 69 20.07 0.65 18.45
N LYS A 70 20.64 -0.38 19.08
CA LYS A 70 20.00 -1.13 20.15
C LYS A 70 20.53 -0.70 21.50
N ILE A 71 19.64 -0.55 22.46
CA ILE A 71 20.00 -0.30 23.86
C ILE A 71 20.30 -1.66 24.50
N GLY A 72 21.58 -1.89 24.76
CA GLY A 72 22.11 -3.06 25.45
C GLY A 72 22.04 -2.94 26.99
N PRO A 73 22.62 -3.91 27.71
CA PRO A 73 22.65 -3.89 29.17
C PRO A 73 23.37 -2.64 29.69
N ARG A 74 22.96 -2.20 30.87
CA ARG A 74 23.63 -1.11 31.58
C ARG A 74 24.95 -1.60 32.17
N SER A 75 25.95 -0.72 32.22
CA SER A 75 27.18 -0.99 32.98
C SER A 75 26.84 -1.43 34.41
N PRO A 76 27.49 -2.45 34.97
CA PRO A 76 27.26 -2.88 36.35
C PRO A 76 27.75 -1.83 37.38
N GLU A 77 28.58 -0.87 36.96
CA GLU A 77 29.11 0.17 37.82
C GLU A 77 28.38 1.52 37.61
N PRO A 78 28.17 2.30 38.69
CA PRO A 78 27.68 3.66 38.57
C PRO A 78 28.51 4.48 37.56
N PRO A 79 27.88 5.28 36.68
CA PRO A 79 26.47 5.70 36.72
C PRO A 79 25.50 4.81 35.91
N PHE A 80 25.77 3.51 35.73
CA PHE A 80 24.87 2.54 35.07
C PHE A 80 24.41 2.95 33.67
N ARG A 81 25.34 3.47 32.86
CA ARG A 81 25.02 3.94 31.51
C ARG A 81 24.58 2.77 30.62
N PRO A 82 23.53 2.92 29.79
CA PRO A 82 23.19 1.91 28.80
C PRO A 82 24.31 1.77 27.77
N THR A 83 24.60 0.52 27.38
CA THR A 83 25.49 0.26 26.25
C THR A 83 24.72 0.50 24.95
N ILE A 84 25.24 1.34 24.06
CA ILE A 84 24.67 1.52 22.72
C ILE A 84 25.33 0.52 21.78
N ILE A 85 24.54 -0.38 21.21
CA ILE A 85 25.00 -1.40 20.27
C ILE A 85 24.61 -0.93 18.86
N ASP A 86 25.62 -0.64 18.06
CA ASP A 86 25.46 -0.33 16.63
C ASP A 86 25.28 -1.64 15.85
N THR A 87 24.17 -1.78 15.14
CA THR A 87 23.84 -3.03 14.45
C THR A 87 22.96 -2.76 13.22
N VAL A 88 22.69 -3.82 12.47
CA VAL A 88 21.85 -3.80 11.28
C VAL A 88 20.66 -4.72 11.51
N ARG A 89 19.48 -4.30 11.05
CA ARG A 89 18.27 -5.11 11.06
C ARG A 89 17.79 -5.29 9.62
N SER A 90 17.51 -6.54 9.23
CA SER A 90 16.85 -6.84 7.97
C SER A 90 15.36 -6.56 8.07
N GLY A 91 14.77 -6.05 6.99
CA GLY A 91 13.34 -5.80 6.89
C GLY A 91 12.90 -5.72 5.43
N LYS A 92 11.59 -5.62 5.22
CA LYS A 92 11.03 -5.34 3.89
C LYS A 92 11.43 -3.94 3.45
N LEU A 93 11.44 -3.70 2.14
CA LEU A 93 11.61 -2.36 1.63
C LEU A 93 10.39 -1.50 2.02
N PRO A 94 10.59 -0.29 2.56
CA PRO A 94 9.46 0.57 2.91
C PRO A 94 8.63 0.95 1.67
N GLY A 95 7.32 1.02 1.83
CA GLY A 95 6.37 1.31 0.75
C GLY A 95 6.13 0.15 -0.22
N GLN A 96 6.77 -1.01 -0.04
CA GLN A 96 6.66 -2.14 -0.95
C GLN A 96 5.71 -3.22 -0.41
N PRO A 97 4.52 -3.42 -1.00
CA PRO A 97 3.65 -4.56 -0.66
C PRO A 97 4.21 -5.86 -1.25
N ASP A 98 3.94 -7.00 -0.59
CA ASP A 98 4.28 -8.30 -1.20
C ASP A 98 3.23 -8.72 -2.24
N VAL A 99 2.00 -8.20 -2.13
CA VAL A 99 0.93 -8.47 -3.09
C VAL A 99 0.18 -7.19 -3.41
N THR A 100 0.05 -6.90 -4.70
CA THR A 100 -0.88 -5.89 -5.22
C THR A 100 -1.68 -6.50 -6.35
N ALA A 101 -2.96 -6.15 -6.45
CA ALA A 101 -3.84 -6.67 -7.49
C ALA A 101 -4.90 -5.65 -7.90
N SER A 102 -5.28 -5.70 -9.18
CA SER A 102 -6.48 -5.07 -9.69
C SER A 102 -7.30 -6.11 -10.46
N PHE A 103 -8.62 -6.02 -10.33
CA PHE A 103 -9.56 -6.91 -10.99
C PHE A 103 -10.76 -6.10 -11.44
N THR A 104 -11.15 -6.20 -12.69
CA THR A 104 -12.35 -5.57 -13.25
C THR A 104 -13.16 -6.59 -14.02
N LEU A 105 -14.42 -6.74 -13.63
CA LEU A 105 -15.42 -7.48 -14.39
C LEU A 105 -16.36 -6.49 -15.06
N GLY A 106 -16.35 -6.48 -16.39
CA GLY A 106 -17.22 -5.70 -17.24
C GLY A 106 -18.32 -6.55 -17.88
N TYR A 107 -19.41 -5.88 -18.25
CA TYR A 107 -20.47 -6.45 -19.08
C TYR A 107 -20.94 -5.40 -20.09
N GLU A 108 -20.88 -5.74 -21.38
CA GLU A 108 -21.29 -4.88 -22.48
C GLU A 108 -22.35 -5.58 -23.34
N ILE A 109 -23.53 -4.95 -23.44
CA ILE A 109 -24.62 -5.44 -24.29
C ILE A 109 -25.33 -4.28 -24.97
N GLY A 110 -25.20 -4.20 -26.30
CA GLY A 110 -25.82 -3.14 -27.10
C GLY A 110 -25.40 -1.74 -26.63
N LEU A 111 -26.34 -1.00 -26.04
CA LEU A 111 -26.14 0.37 -25.56
C LEU A 111 -25.85 0.46 -24.05
N PHE A 112 -25.77 -0.67 -23.36
CA PHE A 112 -25.50 -0.75 -21.93
C PHE A 112 -24.07 -1.25 -21.68
N SER A 113 -23.39 -0.62 -20.71
CA SER A 113 -22.13 -1.09 -20.17
C SER A 113 -22.13 -0.99 -18.65
N ALA A 114 -21.65 -2.01 -17.96
CA ALA A 114 -21.39 -1.98 -16.53
C ALA A 114 -20.00 -2.54 -16.23
N ARG A 115 -19.35 -2.04 -15.19
CA ARG A 115 -18.06 -2.52 -14.69
C ARG A 115 -18.08 -2.51 -13.17
N ALA A 116 -17.61 -3.59 -12.57
CA ALA A 116 -17.25 -3.66 -11.15
C ALA A 116 -15.74 -3.87 -11.07
N SER A 117 -15.05 -3.08 -10.26
CA SER A 117 -13.60 -3.14 -10.10
C SER A 117 -13.21 -3.29 -8.64
N LEU A 118 -12.11 -3.98 -8.40
CA LEU A 118 -11.44 -4.17 -7.13
C LEU A 118 -9.98 -3.76 -7.32
N ALA A 119 -9.49 -2.89 -6.44
CA ALA A 119 -8.06 -2.65 -6.23
C ALA A 119 -7.68 -3.18 -4.85
N TYR A 120 -6.61 -3.95 -4.76
CA TYR A 120 -6.12 -4.57 -3.53
C TYR A 120 -4.64 -4.29 -3.35
N GLN A 121 -4.26 -3.93 -2.14
CA GLN A 121 -2.87 -3.82 -1.73
C GLN A 121 -2.69 -4.51 -0.38
N GLN A 122 -1.65 -5.32 -0.24
CA GLN A 122 -1.27 -5.85 1.06
C GLN A 122 -0.66 -4.76 1.95
N GLU A 123 -0.67 -5.01 3.26
CA GLU A 123 0.07 -4.22 4.24
C GLU A 123 1.53 -3.95 3.83
N ILE A 124 1.96 -2.73 4.07
CA ILE A 124 3.31 -2.23 3.79
C ILE A 124 4.01 -1.79 5.06
N LEU A 125 5.34 -1.87 5.04
CA LEU A 125 6.18 -1.21 6.02
C LEU A 125 6.33 0.26 5.61
N GLU A 126 5.98 1.19 6.49
CA GLU A 126 6.21 2.63 6.29
C GLU A 126 7.61 3.00 6.81
N GLU A 127 7.92 2.58 8.04
CA GLU A 127 9.19 2.86 8.69
C GLU A 127 9.62 1.67 9.54
N LEU A 128 10.88 1.25 9.37
CA LEU A 128 11.47 0.25 10.24
C LEU A 128 11.91 0.89 11.56
N GLY A 129 11.36 0.43 12.67
CA GLY A 129 11.80 0.82 14.00
C GLY A 129 13.06 0.07 14.45
N SER A 130 13.61 0.51 15.58
CA SER A 130 14.76 -0.16 16.23
C SER A 130 14.45 -1.60 16.69
N SER A 131 13.17 -1.93 16.82
CA SER A 131 12.65 -3.28 17.12
C SER A 131 11.25 -3.46 16.54
N GLU A 132 10.81 -4.71 16.37
CA GLU A 132 9.48 -5.06 15.82
C GLU A 132 8.29 -4.33 16.48
N PRO A 133 8.24 -4.15 17.82
CA PRO A 133 7.12 -3.47 18.47
C PRO A 133 6.99 -1.97 18.15
N VAL A 134 7.99 -1.39 17.50
CA VAL A 134 8.00 0.03 17.11
C VAL A 134 8.12 0.23 15.60
N ASP A 135 7.89 -0.83 14.81
CA ASP A 135 7.75 -0.70 13.35
C ASP A 135 6.45 0.04 13.01
N GLN A 136 6.50 0.92 12.01
CA GLN A 136 5.33 1.61 11.48
C GLN A 136 4.86 0.91 10.21
N LEU A 137 3.59 0.57 10.16
CA LEU A 137 2.97 -0.23 9.10
C LEU A 137 1.72 0.48 8.60
N SER A 138 1.50 0.51 7.29
CA SER A 138 0.21 0.89 6.72
C SER A 138 -0.56 -0.36 6.31
N ARG A 139 -1.80 -0.47 6.78
CA ARG A 139 -2.65 -1.65 6.60
C ARG A 139 -3.01 -1.83 5.13
N GLY A 140 -3.07 -3.09 4.72
CA GLY A 140 -3.62 -3.43 3.41
C GLY A 140 -5.08 -3.01 3.26
N PHE A 141 -5.46 -2.63 2.04
CA PHE A 141 -6.79 -2.13 1.71
C PHE A 141 -7.38 -2.87 0.49
N SER A 142 -8.70 -2.77 0.35
CA SER A 142 -9.41 -3.19 -0.84
C SER A 142 -10.49 -2.18 -1.23
N PHE A 143 -10.32 -1.50 -2.36
CA PHE A 143 -11.28 -0.54 -2.88
C PHE A 143 -12.17 -1.18 -3.94
N TRP A 144 -13.48 -1.04 -3.77
CA TRP A 144 -14.49 -1.55 -4.69
C TRP A 144 -15.20 -0.41 -5.42
N ASP A 145 -15.19 -0.45 -6.74
CA ASP A 145 -15.79 0.60 -7.58
C ASP A 145 -16.81 0.02 -8.57
N ILE A 146 -17.87 0.76 -8.84
CA ILE A 146 -18.91 0.41 -9.81
C ILE A 146 -19.07 1.55 -10.80
N ARG A 147 -19.13 1.21 -12.09
CA ARG A 147 -19.46 2.13 -13.18
C ARG A 147 -20.54 1.55 -14.07
N VAL A 148 -21.55 2.34 -14.37
CA VAL A 148 -22.64 1.99 -15.28
C VAL A 148 -22.82 3.10 -16.31
N ASN A 149 -22.98 2.74 -17.58
CA ASN A 149 -23.38 3.67 -18.64
C ASN A 149 -24.54 3.08 -19.45
N GLN A 150 -25.50 3.93 -19.80
CA GLN A 150 -26.63 3.62 -20.66
C GLN A 150 -26.71 4.66 -21.77
N SER A 151 -26.52 4.24 -23.02
CA SER A 151 -26.79 5.07 -24.20
C SER A 151 -28.19 4.79 -24.74
N PHE A 152 -28.75 5.68 -25.55
CA PHE A 152 -30.14 5.57 -26.00
C PHE A 152 -30.24 5.49 -27.51
N ALA A 153 -31.05 4.57 -28.03
CA ALA A 153 -31.24 4.40 -29.48
C ALA A 153 -31.94 5.62 -30.11
N THR A 154 -32.90 6.21 -29.38
CA THR A 154 -33.66 7.39 -29.82
C THR A 154 -32.87 8.69 -29.69
N LEU A 155 -31.83 8.71 -28.85
CA LEU A 155 -30.95 9.85 -28.63
C LEU A 155 -29.49 9.35 -28.66
N PRO A 156 -28.95 9.02 -29.84
CA PRO A 156 -27.66 8.33 -29.98
C PRO A 156 -26.47 9.13 -29.45
N ASN A 157 -26.62 10.44 -29.31
CA ASN A 157 -25.61 11.34 -28.75
C ASN A 157 -25.66 11.43 -27.23
N LEU A 158 -26.63 10.78 -26.58
CA LEU A 158 -26.88 10.88 -25.14
C LEU A 158 -26.47 9.60 -24.42
N THR A 159 -25.71 9.73 -23.34
CA THR A 159 -25.36 8.63 -22.43
C THR A 159 -25.60 9.04 -20.98
N ALA A 160 -26.47 8.32 -20.27
CA ALA A 160 -26.57 8.41 -18.82
C ALA A 160 -25.47 7.58 -18.15
N PHE A 161 -24.90 8.06 -17.05
CA PHE A 161 -23.88 7.34 -16.31
C PHE A 161 -24.10 7.40 -14.80
N LEU A 162 -23.58 6.37 -14.12
CA LEU A 162 -23.45 6.28 -12.67
C LEU A 162 -22.04 5.77 -12.36
N ASN A 163 -21.32 6.45 -11.47
CA ASN A 163 -20.09 5.95 -10.86
C ASN A 163 -20.25 5.93 -9.35
N VAL A 164 -19.83 4.85 -8.72
CA VAL A 164 -19.71 4.72 -7.27
C VAL A 164 -18.28 4.27 -7.00
N ASN A 165 -17.53 5.05 -6.21
CA ASN A 165 -16.17 4.69 -5.83
C ASN A 165 -16.11 4.38 -4.33
N ASN A 166 -15.23 3.45 -3.96
CA ASN A 166 -15.07 2.96 -2.59
C ASN A 166 -16.40 2.53 -1.95
N LEU A 167 -17.09 1.61 -2.61
CA LEU A 167 -18.41 1.08 -2.22
C LEU A 167 -18.45 0.56 -0.77
N THR A 168 -17.35 0.00 -0.28
CA THR A 168 -17.24 -0.53 1.08
C THR A 168 -16.88 0.53 2.12
N SER A 169 -16.61 1.77 1.69
CA SER A 169 -16.06 2.82 2.56
C SER A 169 -14.80 2.36 3.30
N GLU A 170 -13.90 1.66 2.59
CA GLU A 170 -12.61 1.22 3.13
C GLU A 170 -11.82 2.43 3.63
N VAL A 171 -11.11 2.24 4.75
CA VAL A 171 -10.32 3.26 5.43
C VAL A 171 -8.89 2.75 5.51
N GLU A 172 -7.97 3.55 4.99
CA GLU A 172 -6.54 3.28 5.15
C GLU A 172 -6.13 3.64 6.57
N ARG A 173 -5.28 2.80 7.16
CA ARG A 173 -4.93 2.88 8.57
C ARG A 173 -3.47 2.58 8.79
N ASP A 174 -2.83 3.42 9.56
CA ASP A 174 -1.45 3.22 9.99
C ASP A 174 -1.41 2.73 11.43
N PHE A 175 -0.43 1.88 11.70
CA PHE A 175 -0.24 1.27 12.99
C PHE A 175 1.24 1.26 13.37
N ILE A 176 1.50 1.32 14.67
CA ILE A 176 2.79 0.96 15.23
C ILE A 176 2.72 -0.42 15.90
N GLY A 177 3.74 -1.24 15.70
CA GLY A 177 3.93 -2.53 16.35
C GLY A 177 3.63 -3.76 15.49
N ALA A 178 3.92 -4.94 16.05
CA ALA A 178 3.85 -6.22 15.37
C ALA A 178 2.83 -7.18 16.01
N GLY A 179 2.27 -8.10 15.22
CA GLY A 179 1.42 -9.18 15.71
C GLY A 179 0.13 -8.69 16.39
N SER A 180 -0.11 -9.14 17.62
CA SER A 180 -1.29 -8.78 18.43
C SER A 180 -1.17 -7.45 19.17
N THR A 181 0.01 -6.83 19.18
CA THR A 181 0.29 -5.55 19.84
C THR A 181 0.43 -4.44 18.80
N ARG A 182 -0.69 -4.08 18.16
CA ARG A 182 -0.74 -3.03 17.14
C ARG A 182 -1.58 -1.87 17.63
N LEU A 183 -1.03 -0.66 17.58
CA LEU A 183 -1.69 0.56 18.01
C LEU A 183 -1.94 1.44 16.79
N ASN A 184 -3.20 1.82 16.58
CA ASN A 184 -3.59 2.69 15.47
C ASN A 184 -3.00 4.09 15.68
N THR A 185 -2.26 4.59 14.70
CA THR A 185 -1.64 5.92 14.75
C THR A 185 -2.42 6.92 13.91
N GLN A 186 -2.86 6.51 12.72
CA GLN A 186 -3.53 7.40 11.77
C GLN A 186 -4.60 6.67 10.96
N ASN A 187 -5.65 7.40 10.56
CA ASN A 187 -6.68 6.92 9.65
C ASN A 187 -6.83 7.92 8.49
N PHE A 188 -6.83 7.44 7.25
CA PHE A 188 -7.17 8.22 6.06
C PHE A 188 -8.51 7.76 5.52
N THR A 189 -9.51 8.64 5.59
CA THR A 189 -10.89 8.32 5.24
C THR A 189 -11.32 9.14 4.03
N TYR A 190 -11.55 8.45 2.92
CA TYR A 190 -12.11 9.04 1.70
C TYR A 190 -13.63 8.80 1.60
N GLY A 191 -14.10 7.70 2.19
CA GLY A 191 -15.52 7.31 2.21
C GLY A 191 -16.05 6.87 0.84
N LEU A 192 -17.32 6.44 0.81
CA LEU A 192 -18.05 6.17 -0.42
C LEU A 192 -18.36 7.48 -1.14
N THR A 193 -17.99 7.55 -2.42
CA THR A 193 -18.32 8.68 -3.30
C THR A 193 -19.15 8.22 -4.48
N GLY A 194 -20.02 9.09 -4.99
CA GLY A 194 -20.90 8.77 -6.11
C GLY A 194 -21.09 9.95 -7.05
N SER A 195 -21.22 9.66 -8.35
CA SER A 195 -21.58 10.65 -9.36
C SER A 195 -22.60 10.06 -10.33
N ILE A 196 -23.61 10.84 -10.67
CA ILE A 196 -24.62 10.51 -11.68
C ILE A 196 -24.73 11.67 -12.64
N GLY A 197 -24.96 11.39 -13.92
CA GLY A 197 -25.12 12.46 -14.89
C GLY A 197 -25.38 11.96 -16.29
N VAL A 198 -25.30 12.91 -17.22
CA VAL A 198 -25.54 12.66 -18.64
C VAL A 198 -24.40 13.27 -19.44
N LYS A 199 -23.95 12.55 -20.47
CA LYS A 199 -22.96 12.99 -21.45
C LYS A 199 -23.66 13.20 -22.78
N TYR A 200 -23.38 14.32 -23.42
CA TYR A 200 -23.85 14.63 -24.77
C TYR A 200 -22.65 14.79 -25.70
N LYS A 201 -22.64 14.08 -26.84
CA LYS A 201 -21.59 14.17 -27.86
C LYS A 201 -22.10 15.01 -29.04
N PHE A 202 -21.40 16.11 -29.33
CA PHE A 202 -21.65 16.98 -30.49
C PHE A 202 -20.99 16.42 -31.76
#